data_AF-L0NK74-F1
#
_entry.id   AF-L0NK74-F1
#
_cell.length_a   1.000
_cell.length_b   1.000
_cell.length_c   1.000
_cell.angle_alpha   90.00
_cell.angle_beta   90.00
_cell.angle_gamma   90.00
#
_symmetry.space_group_name_H-M   'P 1'
#
loop_
_entity.id
_entity.type
_entity.pdbx_description
1 polymer ?
#
loop_
_entity_poly.entity_id
_entity_poly.type
_entity_poly.pdbx_seq_one_letter_code
_entity_poly.pdbx_strand_id
1 'polypeptide(L)'
;MTKSFKNRHVESGKAHWVEWATGVVSLLLVLSMIVWIAFDALVRDDVPPSFELTVTRTAAAAGGFRLEFDILNQGTSTAAAVLVRADVVDSGQVIDTAEVTLDYVPGRSKASGGLFLLQDPAGREVRLRALGYTDP
;
A
#
# COMPACT_ATOMS: atom_id res chain seq x y z
N MET A 1 29.53 8.37 65.25
CA MET A 1 30.67 7.49 64.92
C MET A 1 30.11 6.08 64.72
N THR A 2 30.27 5.34 63.62
CA THR A 2 31.10 5.49 62.42
C THR A 2 30.47 4.59 61.33
N LYS A 3 30.51 5.04 60.07
CA LYS A 3 29.99 4.32 58.89
C LYS A 3 30.79 3.05 58.61
N SER A 4 30.13 1.98 58.16
CA SER A 4 30.80 0.88 57.45
C SER A 4 30.08 0.64 56.11
N PHE A 5 30.72 1.05 55.02
CA PHE A 5 30.36 0.71 53.64
C PHE A 5 31.47 -0.18 53.09
N LYS A 6 31.19 -1.45 52.80
CA LYS A 6 32.11 -2.37 52.08
C LYS A 6 31.35 -3.67 51.76
N ASN A 7 31.21 -4.23 50.56
CA ASN A 7 31.89 -4.12 49.26
C ASN A 7 30.91 -4.57 48.16
N ARG A 8 30.63 -3.76 47.15
CA ARG A 8 30.11 -4.29 45.87
C ARG A 8 31.32 -4.73 45.07
N HIS A 9 31.52 -6.04 44.95
CA HIS A 9 32.57 -6.61 44.10
C HIS A 9 32.22 -6.29 42.65
N VAL A 10 32.79 -5.22 42.11
CA VAL A 10 32.88 -5.03 40.67
C VAL A 10 34.21 -5.67 40.31
N GLU A 11 34.18 -6.93 39.87
CA GLU A 11 35.36 -7.54 39.26
C GLU A 11 35.75 -6.69 38.05
N SER A 12 36.82 -5.91 38.18
CA SER A 12 37.49 -5.26 37.06
C SER A 12 38.34 -6.31 36.35
N GLY A 13 37.68 -7.32 35.75
CA GLY A 13 38.30 -8.25 34.82
C GLY A 13 38.63 -7.49 33.53
N LYS A 14 39.87 -7.61 33.03
CA LYS A 14 40.22 -7.11 31.69
C LYS A 14 39.21 -7.70 30.71
N ALA A 15 38.49 -6.83 30.00
CA ALA A 15 37.45 -7.25 29.06
C ALA A 15 38.00 -8.35 28.15
N HIS A 16 37.32 -9.50 28.14
CA HIS A 16 37.78 -10.67 27.41
C HIS A 16 37.73 -10.35 25.90
N TRP A 17 38.65 -10.87 25.09
CA TRP A 17 38.73 -10.53 23.65
C TRP A 17 37.43 -10.82 22.90
N VAL A 18 36.65 -11.79 23.38
CA VAL A 18 35.30 -12.12 22.88
C VAL A 18 34.32 -10.99 23.13
N GLU A 19 34.37 -10.31 24.29
CA GLU A 19 33.47 -9.18 24.60
C GLU A 19 33.71 -8.01 23.63
N TRP A 20 34.99 -7.71 23.33
CA TRP A 20 35.35 -6.72 22.33
C TRP A 20 34.95 -7.15 20.91
N ALA A 21 35.17 -8.41 20.54
CA ALA A 21 34.74 -8.94 19.25
C ALA A 21 33.22 -8.84 19.08
N THR A 22 32.45 -9.27 20.07
CA THR A 22 30.98 -9.18 20.04
C THR A 22 30.51 -7.73 20.04
N GLY A 23 31.17 -6.84 20.78
CA GLY A 23 30.89 -5.40 20.75
C GLY A 23 31.11 -4.78 19.37
N VAL A 24 32.24 -5.06 18.72
CA VAL A 24 32.55 -4.56 17.37
C VAL A 24 31.57 -5.12 16.35
N VAL A 25 31.27 -6.42 16.40
CA VAL A 25 30.29 -7.03 15.48
C VAL A 25 28.91 -6.41 15.66
N SER A 26 28.47 -6.22 16.91
CA SER A 26 27.17 -5.61 17.20
C SER A 26 27.11 -4.17 16.72
N LEU A 27 28.18 -3.39 16.93
CA LEU A 27 28.29 -2.03 16.45
C LEU A 27 28.21 -1.96 14.91
N LEU A 28 28.93 -2.84 14.21
CA LEU A 28 28.89 -2.91 12.75
C LEU A 28 27.50 -3.27 12.23
N LEU A 29 26.80 -4.21 12.86
CA LEU A 29 25.42 -4.55 12.48
C LEU A 29 24.47 -3.37 12.66
N VAL A 30 24.55 -2.66 13.79
CA VAL A 30 23.73 -1.46 14.04
C VAL A 30 24.04 -0.36 13.04
N LEU A 31 25.31 -0.06 12.80
CA LEU A 31 25.72 0.95 11.80
C LEU A 31 25.26 0.57 10.40
N SER A 32 25.40 -0.70 10.01
CA SER A 32 24.93 -1.21 8.73
C SER A 32 23.42 -1.00 8.57
N MET A 33 22.63 -1.31 9.60
CA MET A 33 21.18 -1.10 9.60
C MET A 33 20.84 0.40 9.47
N ILE A 34 21.53 1.28 10.19
CA ILE A 34 21.33 2.73 10.10
C ILE A 34 21.64 3.24 8.69
N VAL A 35 22.78 2.85 8.12
CA VAL A 35 23.19 3.24 6.77
C VAL A 35 22.18 2.75 5.74
N TRP A 36 21.71 1.51 5.87
CA TRP A 36 20.69 0.94 5.00
C TRP A 36 19.38 1.73 5.04
N ILE A 37 18.87 2.02 6.25
CA ILE A 37 17.63 2.80 6.41
C ILE A 37 17.79 4.22 5.87
N ALA A 38 18.92 4.88 6.13
CA ALA A 38 19.20 6.22 5.62
C ALA A 38 19.27 6.24 4.09
N PHE A 39 19.89 5.22 3.48
CA PHE A 39 19.95 5.08 2.04
C PHE A 39 18.55 4.86 1.44
N ASP A 40 17.76 3.93 2.00
CA ASP A 40 16.38 3.66 1.56
C ASP A 40 15.48 4.90 1.67
N ALA A 41 15.64 5.69 2.75
CA ALA A 41 14.89 6.91 2.96
C ALA A 41 15.24 8.03 1.95
N LEU A 42 16.49 8.10 1.50
CA LEU A 42 16.96 9.12 0.56
C LEU A 42 16.68 8.77 -0.91
N VAL A 43 16.56 7.48 -1.23
CA VAL A 43 16.44 6.96 -2.61
C VAL A 43 14.99 6.58 -2.96
N ARG A 44 14.05 6.65 -2.00
CA ARG A 44 12.65 6.35 -2.25
C ARG A 44 12.04 7.36 -3.22
N ASP A 45 11.81 6.92 -4.46
CA ASP A 45 11.06 7.70 -5.44
C ASP A 45 9.56 7.60 -5.13
N ASP A 46 8.96 8.75 -4.83
CA ASP A 46 7.50 8.90 -4.80
C ASP A 46 6.98 8.97 -6.24
N VAL A 47 6.65 7.79 -6.77
CA VAL A 47 6.02 7.61 -8.07
C VAL A 47 4.52 7.83 -7.90
N PRO A 48 3.93 8.83 -8.58
CA PRO A 48 2.51 9.13 -8.46
C PRO A 48 1.61 7.92 -8.75
N PRO A 49 0.37 7.92 -8.22
CA PRO A 49 -0.58 6.85 -8.49
C PRO A 49 -0.81 6.63 -9.99
N SER A 50 -0.74 5.38 -10.42
CA SER A 50 -1.00 4.95 -11.80
C SER A 50 -1.86 3.70 -11.78
N PHE A 51 -3.09 3.80 -12.25
CA PHE A 51 -4.09 2.75 -12.08
C PHE A 51 -4.27 1.87 -13.31
N GLU A 52 -4.31 0.58 -13.07
CA GLU A 52 -4.76 -0.43 -14.02
C GLU A 52 -6.02 -1.09 -13.45
N LEU A 53 -7.11 -1.07 -14.22
CA LEU A 53 -8.41 -1.59 -13.78
C LEU A 53 -8.79 -2.82 -14.59
N THR A 54 -9.28 -3.85 -13.90
CA THR A 54 -9.71 -5.11 -14.52
C THR A 54 -11.07 -5.51 -14.00
N VAL A 55 -12.03 -5.72 -14.90
CA VAL A 55 -13.33 -6.30 -14.54
C VAL A 55 -13.12 -7.77 -14.16
N THR A 56 -13.55 -8.15 -12.95
CA THR A 56 -13.36 -9.51 -12.43
C THR A 56 -14.63 -10.34 -12.54
N ARG A 57 -15.80 -9.71 -12.40
CA ARG A 57 -17.09 -10.41 -12.47
C ARG A 57 -18.23 -9.49 -12.84
N THR A 58 -19.17 -10.00 -13.61
CA THR A 58 -20.48 -9.38 -13.84
C THR A 58 -21.57 -10.39 -13.49
N ALA A 59 -22.56 -9.99 -12.68
CA ALA A 59 -23.66 -10.85 -12.28
C ALA A 59 -24.96 -10.06 -12.09
N ALA A 60 -26.11 -10.71 -12.26
CA ALA A 60 -27.39 -10.11 -11.90
C ALA A 60 -27.45 -9.82 -10.39
N ALA A 61 -28.06 -8.70 -10.02
CA ALA A 61 -28.26 -8.28 -8.64
C ALA A 61 -29.68 -7.71 -8.45
N ALA A 62 -30.10 -7.50 -7.20
CA ALA A 62 -31.39 -6.88 -6.93
C ALA A 62 -31.42 -5.46 -7.55
N GLY A 63 -32.34 -5.24 -8.50
CA GLY A 63 -32.50 -3.94 -9.17
C GLY A 63 -31.59 -3.70 -10.37
N GLY A 64 -30.84 -4.71 -10.85
CA GLY A 64 -30.01 -4.57 -12.05
C GLY A 64 -28.86 -5.58 -12.09
N PHE A 65 -27.65 -5.07 -12.30
CA PHE A 65 -26.43 -5.86 -12.46
C PHE A 65 -25.33 -5.33 -11.54
N ARG A 66 -24.49 -6.24 -11.05
CA ARG A 66 -23.29 -5.91 -10.29
C ARG A 66 -22.08 -6.18 -11.15
N LEU A 67 -21.22 -5.17 -11.27
CA LEU A 67 -19.90 -5.27 -11.88
C LEU A 67 -18.85 -5.16 -10.79
N GLU A 68 -18.08 -6.21 -10.59
CA GLU A 68 -16.94 -6.26 -9.67
C GLU A 68 -15.66 -6.04 -10.47
N PHE A 69 -14.72 -5.31 -9.88
CA PHE A 69 -13.44 -4.99 -10.51
C PHE A 69 -12.31 -4.95 -9.48
N ASP A 70 -11.09 -5.12 -10.00
CA ASP A 70 -9.86 -4.86 -9.30
C ASP A 70 -9.20 -3.59 -9.86
N ILE A 71 -8.51 -2.85 -9.00
CA ILE A 71 -7.66 -1.72 -9.36
C ILE A 71 -6.26 -1.95 -8.77
N LEU A 72 -5.24 -1.97 -9.64
CA LEU A 72 -3.84 -2.05 -9.26
C LEU A 72 -3.22 -0.65 -9.35
N ASN A 73 -2.64 -0.17 -8.25
CA ASN A 73 -1.81 1.02 -8.27
C ASN A 73 -0.35 0.62 -8.53
N GLN A 74 0.15 0.91 -9.73
CA GLN A 74 1.52 0.62 -10.13
C GLN A 74 2.54 1.61 -9.54
N GLY A 75 2.08 2.78 -9.12
CA GLY A 75 2.87 3.81 -8.42
C GLY A 75 3.25 3.39 -7.00
N THR A 76 4.12 4.16 -6.36
CA THR A 76 4.56 3.92 -4.98
C THR A 76 3.77 4.75 -3.97
N SER A 77 3.19 5.87 -4.39
CA SER A 77 2.33 6.71 -3.56
C SER A 77 0.91 6.13 -3.44
N THR A 78 0.35 6.21 -2.24
CA THR A 78 -1.06 5.85 -1.97
C THR A 78 -1.98 6.93 -2.52
N ALA A 79 -3.11 6.52 -3.10
CA ALA A 79 -4.17 7.42 -3.51
C ALA A 79 -5.37 7.30 -2.57
N ALA A 80 -6.00 8.42 -2.24
CA ALA A 80 -7.23 8.50 -1.49
C ALA A 80 -8.42 8.92 -2.37
N ALA A 81 -9.64 8.62 -1.92
CA ALA A 81 -10.89 9.04 -2.56
C ALA A 81 -10.91 8.81 -4.09
N VAL A 82 -10.49 7.62 -4.52
CA VAL A 82 -10.34 7.28 -5.93
C VAL A 82 -11.73 7.08 -6.54
N LEU A 83 -12.16 8.02 -7.39
CA LEU A 83 -13.43 7.93 -8.10
C LEU A 83 -13.27 7.03 -9.32
N VAL A 84 -13.99 5.92 -9.35
CA VAL A 84 -14.03 4.98 -10.46
C VAL A 84 -15.39 5.06 -11.13
N ARG A 85 -15.39 5.14 -12.47
CA ARG A 85 -16.59 5.13 -13.31
C ARG A 85 -16.58 3.95 -14.26
N ALA A 86 -17.73 3.30 -14.39
CA ALA A 86 -18.04 2.40 -15.49
C ALA A 86 -19.09 3.04 -16.40
N ASP A 87 -18.80 3.08 -17.70
CA ASP A 87 -19.77 3.41 -18.74
C ASP A 87 -20.07 2.14 -19.56
N VAL A 88 -21.34 1.75 -19.67
CA VAL A 88 -21.79 0.67 -20.57
C VAL A 88 -22.16 1.30 -21.90
N VAL A 89 -21.54 0.80 -22.98
CA VAL A 89 -21.69 1.34 -24.32
C VAL A 89 -22.40 0.33 -25.21
N ASP A 90 -23.44 0.79 -25.89
CA ASP A 90 -24.17 0.04 -26.89
C ASP A 90 -24.23 0.86 -28.19
N SER A 91 -23.76 0.26 -29.29
CA SER A 91 -23.79 0.89 -30.62
C SER A 91 -23.15 2.30 -30.65
N GLY A 92 -22.10 2.51 -29.84
CA GLY A 92 -21.37 3.77 -29.73
C GLY A 92 -21.97 4.80 -28.78
N GLN A 93 -23.11 4.53 -28.14
CA GLN A 93 -23.73 5.40 -27.15
C GLN A 93 -23.60 4.84 -25.74
N VAL A 94 -23.33 5.70 -24.77
CA VAL A 94 -23.36 5.33 -23.35
C VAL A 94 -24.82 5.16 -22.95
N ILE A 95 -25.21 3.95 -22.58
CA ILE A 95 -26.58 3.60 -22.18
C ILE A 95 -26.74 3.47 -20.67
N ASP A 96 -25.62 3.36 -19.93
CA ASP A 96 -25.60 3.28 -18.49
C ASP A 96 -24.27 3.78 -17.93
N THR A 97 -24.31 4.41 -16.77
CA THR A 97 -23.13 4.93 -16.06
C THR A 97 -23.29 4.69 -14.57
N ALA A 98 -22.25 4.16 -13.94
CA ALA A 98 -22.18 4.01 -12.50
C ALA A 98 -20.84 4.51 -11.97
N GLU A 99 -20.83 4.97 -10.72
CA GLU A 99 -19.64 5.45 -10.03
C GLU A 99 -19.51 4.86 -8.62
N VAL A 100 -18.27 4.68 -8.19
CA VAL A 100 -17.92 4.30 -6.82
C VAL A 100 -16.63 5.00 -6.43
N THR A 101 -16.53 5.38 -5.16
CA THR A 101 -15.30 5.92 -4.59
C THR A 101 -14.66 4.86 -3.72
N LEU A 102 -13.37 4.61 -3.95
CA LEU A 102 -12.55 3.80 -3.05
C LEU A 102 -11.83 4.73 -2.08
N ASP A 103 -11.93 4.45 -0.78
CA ASP A 103 -11.31 5.28 0.25
C ASP A 103 -9.80 5.39 0.04
N TYR A 104 -9.15 4.25 -0.23
CA TYR A 104 -7.72 4.18 -0.47
C TYR A 104 -7.35 3.10 -1.51
N VAL A 105 -6.34 3.40 -2.32
CA VAL A 105 -5.63 2.43 -3.17
C VAL A 105 -4.13 2.54 -2.89
N PRO A 106 -3.56 1.69 -2.03
CA PRO A 106 -2.16 1.77 -1.63
C PRO A 106 -1.20 1.59 -2.81
N GLY A 107 -0.05 2.26 -2.75
CA GLY A 107 1.02 2.08 -3.73
C GLY A 107 1.48 0.63 -3.85
N ARG A 108 1.79 0.20 -5.06
CA ARG A 108 2.23 -1.17 -5.42
C ARG A 108 1.27 -2.26 -4.96
N SER A 109 0.00 -1.92 -4.77
CA SER A 109 -1.01 -2.81 -4.22
C SER A 109 -2.30 -2.79 -5.03
N LYS A 110 -3.14 -3.79 -4.77
CA LYS A 110 -4.45 -3.96 -5.38
C LYS A 110 -5.55 -3.63 -4.36
N ALA A 111 -6.59 -2.96 -4.84
CA ALA A 111 -7.88 -2.86 -4.17
C ALA A 111 -8.97 -3.44 -5.08
N SER A 112 -10.13 -3.73 -4.51
CA SER A 112 -11.28 -4.24 -5.25
C SER A 112 -12.52 -3.41 -4.95
N GLY A 113 -13.41 -3.31 -5.92
CA GLY A 113 -14.63 -2.52 -5.82
C GLY A 113 -15.79 -3.15 -6.59
N GLY A 114 -16.97 -2.59 -6.41
CA GLY A 114 -18.18 -3.01 -7.09
C GLY A 114 -19.04 -1.81 -7.47
N LEU A 115 -19.68 -1.90 -8.63
CA LEU A 115 -20.61 -0.92 -9.18
C LEU A 115 -21.94 -1.61 -9.46
N PHE A 116 -23.04 -0.88 -9.28
CA PHE A 116 -24.37 -1.35 -9.67
C PHE A 116 -24.80 -0.64 -10.95
N LEU A 117 -25.15 -1.43 -11.95
CA LEU A 117 -25.62 -1.02 -13.26
C LEU A 117 -27.12 -1.32 -13.37
N LEU A 118 -27.85 -0.48 -14.09
CA LEU A 118 -29.26 -0.69 -14.44
C LEU A 118 -29.41 -1.55 -15.70
N GLN A 119 -28.49 -1.41 -16.66
CA GLN A 119 -28.48 -2.14 -17.92
C GLN A 119 -27.54 -3.34 -17.85
N ASP A 120 -27.87 -4.42 -18.56
CA ASP A 120 -27.02 -5.62 -18.61
C ASP A 120 -25.70 -5.31 -19.36
N PRO A 121 -24.53 -5.42 -18.71
CA PRO A 121 -23.26 -5.23 -19.42
C PRO A 121 -22.88 -6.42 -20.31
N ALA A 122 -23.57 -7.57 -20.23
CA ALA A 122 -23.21 -8.77 -20.97
C ALA A 122 -23.25 -8.54 -22.49
N GLY A 123 -22.14 -8.86 -23.17
CA GLY A 123 -22.00 -8.70 -24.62
C GLY A 123 -21.86 -7.25 -25.09
N ARG A 124 -21.73 -6.29 -24.16
CA ARG A 124 -21.53 -4.86 -24.46
C ARG A 124 -20.11 -4.42 -24.09
N GLU A 125 -19.68 -3.30 -24.66
CA GLU A 125 -18.42 -2.68 -24.27
C GLU A 125 -18.62 -2.00 -22.91
N VAL A 126 -17.76 -2.32 -21.94
CA VAL A 126 -17.71 -1.63 -20.65
C VAL A 126 -16.40 -0.85 -20.55
N ARG A 127 -16.50 0.47 -20.43
CA ARG A 127 -15.36 1.36 -20.23
C ARG A 127 -15.21 1.66 -18.75
N LEU A 128 -14.26 1.00 -18.11
CA LEU A 128 -13.91 1.20 -16.70
C LEU A 128 -12.69 2.11 -16.58
N ARG A 129 -12.79 3.20 -15.81
CA ARG A 129 -11.68 4.15 -15.62
C ARG A 129 -11.72 4.83 -14.26
N ALA A 130 -10.54 5.12 -13.69
CA ALA A 130 -10.41 6.08 -12.60
C ALA A 130 -10.52 7.51 -13.17
N LEU A 131 -11.33 8.35 -12.54
CA LEU A 131 -11.57 9.74 -12.95
C LEU A 131 -10.72 10.75 -12.17
N GLY A 132 -10.38 10.41 -10.92
CA GLY A 132 -9.61 11.29 -10.05
C GLY A 132 -9.28 10.62 -8.72
N TYR A 133 -8.38 11.24 -7.97
CA TYR A 133 -7.96 10.86 -6.63
C TYR A 133 -7.47 12.10 -5.87
N THR A 134 -7.32 11.99 -4.56
CA THR A 134 -6.63 12.97 -3.72
C THR A 134 -5.39 12.35 -3.11
N ASP A 135 -4.43 13.19 -2.72
CA ASP A 135 -3.34 12.76 -1.84
C ASP A 135 -3.93 12.39 -0.45
N PRO A 136 -3.40 11.35 0.22
CA PRO A 136 -3.91 10.85 1.50
C PRO A 136 -3.55 11.73 2.70
#